data_AF-A0A9E5B3P8-F1
#
_entry.id   AF-A0A9E5B3P8-F1
#
_cell.length_a   1.000
_cell.length_b   1.000
_cell.length_c   1.000
_cell.angle_alpha   90.00
_cell.angle_beta   90.00
_cell.angle_gamma   90.00
#
_symmetry.space_group_name_H-M   'P 1'
#
loop_
_entity.id
_entity.type
_entity.pdbx_description
1 polymer ?
#
loop_
_entity_poly.entity_id
_entity_poly.type
_entity_poly.pdbx_seq_one_letter_code
_entity_poly.pdbx_strand_id
1 'polypeptide(L)'
;VDVVVDPQELEITVARASGPGGQGVNTTDSAVQILHKPTGLIVTCADERSQIKNKAKAMTVLRSRLLQKRQDEEHAKYAAVRKNQIGSGDRSERIRTYHFLQNRVTEHRIGLTLYSLPQIMAGDIGEIIAALQKADYEAKLAALTGHTFVPNRGSADDED
;
A
#
# COMPACT_ATOMS: atom_id res chain seq x y z
N VAL A 1 11.38 4.28 10.25
CA VAL A 1 10.97 5.62 9.75
C VAL A 1 11.09 6.57 10.92
N ASP A 2 12.11 7.43 10.95
CA ASP A 2 12.20 8.51 11.95
C ASP A 2 11.51 9.76 11.40
N VAL A 3 10.54 10.28 12.15
CA VAL A 3 9.85 11.52 11.79
C VAL A 3 10.63 12.68 12.38
N VAL A 4 11.46 13.31 11.56
CA VAL A 4 12.00 14.64 11.87
C VAL A 4 10.86 15.64 11.76
N VAL A 5 10.64 16.39 12.83
CA VAL A 5 9.62 17.45 12.88
C VAL A 5 10.36 18.77 12.89
N ASP A 6 10.14 19.60 11.87
CA ASP A 6 10.70 20.95 11.82
C ASP A 6 9.97 21.85 12.82
N PRO A 7 10.67 22.53 13.74
CA PRO A 7 10.06 23.50 14.64
C PRO A 7 9.25 24.61 13.95
N GLN A 8 9.57 24.99 12.70
CA GLN A 8 8.88 26.05 11.96
C GLN A 8 7.46 25.64 11.52
N GLU A 9 7.21 24.35 11.39
CA GLU A 9 5.93 23.77 11.02
C GLU A 9 4.95 23.62 12.20
N LEU A 10 5.43 23.96 13.40
CA LEU A 10 4.67 23.84 14.64
C LEU A 10 4.12 25.19 15.06
N GLU A 11 2.84 25.21 15.41
CA GLU A 11 2.21 26.30 16.12
C GLU A 11 1.91 25.84 17.55
N ILE A 12 2.53 26.51 18.52
CA ILE A 12 2.44 26.14 19.93
C ILE A 12 1.61 27.21 20.63
N THR A 13 0.42 26.83 21.06
CA THR A 13 -0.48 27.68 21.84
C THR A 13 -0.46 27.22 23.29
N VAL A 14 -0.41 28.18 24.21
CA VAL A 14 -0.45 27.91 25.65
C VAL A 14 -1.80 28.40 26.17
N ALA A 15 -2.44 27.58 26.99
CA ALA A 15 -3.72 27.88 27.58
C ALA A 15 -3.72 27.54 29.08
N ARG A 16 -4.74 28.02 29.79
CA ARG A 16 -5.00 27.59 31.17
C ARG A 16 -5.46 26.14 31.17
N ALA A 17 -4.91 25.34 32.07
CA ALA A 17 -5.35 23.97 32.24
C ALA A 17 -6.79 23.92 32.77
N SER A 18 -7.63 23.05 32.21
CA SER A 18 -8.98 22.80 32.73
C SER A 18 -8.97 21.62 33.68
N GLY A 19 -9.56 21.74 34.86
CA GLY A 19 -9.72 20.62 35.80
C GLY A 19 -9.95 21.05 37.25
N PRO A 20 -10.18 20.09 38.17
CA PRO A 20 -10.32 20.35 39.59
C PRO A 20 -8.97 20.80 40.17
N GLY A 21 -8.76 22.11 40.19
CA GLY A 21 -7.52 22.73 40.63
C GLY A 21 -7.78 23.89 41.58
N GLY A 22 -6.86 24.08 42.53
CA GLY A 22 -6.85 25.27 43.40
C GLY A 22 -6.41 26.52 42.65
N GLN A 23 -6.09 27.59 43.39
CA GLN A 23 -5.70 28.89 42.80
C GLN A 23 -4.65 28.76 41.69
N GLY A 24 -3.64 27.88 41.85
CA GLY A 24 -2.57 27.69 40.87
C GLY A 24 -3.02 27.22 39.48
N VAL A 25 -4.18 26.56 39.34
CA VAL A 25 -4.73 26.15 38.03
C VAL A 25 -5.45 27.30 37.34
N ASN A 26 -6.02 28.24 38.10
CA ASN A 26 -6.72 29.40 37.56
C ASN A 26 -5.77 30.52 37.11
N THR A 27 -4.57 30.62 37.71
CA THR A 27 -3.59 31.67 37.40
C THR A 27 -2.43 31.24 36.51
N THR A 28 -2.11 29.94 36.42
CA THR A 28 -0.92 29.47 35.68
C THR A 28 -1.30 28.92 34.31
N ASP A 29 -0.68 29.45 33.26
CA ASP A 29 -0.83 28.94 31.89
C ASP A 29 0.09 27.74 31.67
N SER A 30 -0.38 26.55 32.05
CA SER A 30 0.40 25.30 32.00
C SER A 30 0.02 24.34 30.87
N ALA A 31 -1.18 24.45 30.29
CA ALA A 31 -1.62 23.57 29.21
C ALA A 31 -0.99 23.98 27.88
N VAL A 32 -0.50 22.99 27.13
CA VAL A 32 0.17 23.20 25.84
C VAL A 32 -0.61 22.50 24.74
N GLN A 33 -0.89 23.24 23.68
CA GLN A 33 -1.44 22.73 22.42
C GLN A 33 -0.39 22.91 21.33
N ILE A 34 -0.16 21.87 20.55
CA ILE A 34 0.75 21.88 19.40
C ILE A 34 -0.07 21.50 18.16
N LEU A 35 -0.11 22.41 17.19
CA LEU A 35 -0.65 22.19 15.85
C LEU A 35 0.51 21.97 14.88
N HIS A 36 0.48 20.87 14.14
CA HIS A 36 1.37 20.64 13.01
C HIS A 36 0.71 21.13 11.72
N LYS A 37 1.15 22.30 11.23
CA LYS A 37 0.51 23.02 10.11
C LYS A 37 0.35 22.15 8.84
N PRO A 38 1.37 21.37 8.40
CA PRO A 38 1.25 20.59 7.16
C PRO A 38 0.20 19.47 7.23
N THR A 39 0.00 18.86 8.40
CA THR A 39 -0.93 17.73 8.55
C THR A 39 -2.25 18.10 9.21
N GLY A 40 -2.36 19.32 9.75
CA GLY A 40 -3.51 19.78 10.54
C GLY A 40 -3.66 19.06 11.88
N LEU A 41 -2.65 18.28 12.32
CA LEU A 41 -2.76 17.44 13.51
C LEU A 41 -2.56 18.28 14.77
N ILE A 42 -3.55 18.23 15.66
CA ILE A 42 -3.55 18.94 16.94
C ILE A 42 -3.30 17.94 18.07
N VAL A 43 -2.34 18.27 18.94
CA VAL A 43 -2.05 17.54 20.18
C VAL A 43 -2.11 18.49 21.35
N THR A 44 -2.85 18.14 22.40
CA THR A 44 -2.96 18.90 23.64
C THR A 44 -2.45 18.09 24.81
N CYS A 45 -1.72 18.71 25.73
CA CYS A 45 -1.25 18.09 26.97
C CYS A 45 -1.36 19.08 28.14
N ALA A 46 -1.97 18.63 29.24
CA ALA A 46 -2.18 19.42 30.46
C ALA A 46 -1.91 18.62 31.75
N ASP A 47 -1.14 17.52 31.64
CA ASP A 47 -0.99 16.54 32.73
C ASP A 47 -0.14 17.08 33.88
N GLU A 48 0.86 17.91 33.58
CA GLU A 48 1.79 18.43 34.57
C GLU A 48 1.59 19.92 34.85
N ARG A 49 2.03 20.37 36.02
CA ARG A 49 2.00 21.80 36.41
C ARG A 49 2.97 22.66 35.58
N SER A 50 3.98 22.05 34.95
CA SER A 50 5.01 22.74 34.17
C SER A 50 4.72 22.68 32.67
N GLN A 51 4.66 23.85 32.05
CA GLN A 51 4.51 24.02 30.60
C GLN A 51 5.61 23.29 29.80
N ILE A 52 6.87 23.32 30.25
CA ILE A 52 8.00 22.70 29.53
C ILE A 52 7.80 21.18 29.45
N LYS A 53 7.35 20.58 30.55
CA LYS A 53 7.10 19.14 30.61
C LYS A 53 5.89 18.74 29.75
N ASN A 54 4.83 19.54 29.76
CA ASN A 54 3.68 19.34 28.88
C ASN A 54 4.05 19.50 27.39
N LYS A 55 4.89 20.48 27.06
CA LYS A 55 5.44 20.65 25.70
C LYS A 55 6.25 19.43 25.26
N ALA A 56 7.13 18.91 26.11
CA ALA A 56 7.93 17.72 25.80
C ALA A 56 7.04 16.48 25.54
N LYS A 57 6.03 16.25 26.40
CA LYS A 57 5.07 15.16 26.21
C LYS A 57 4.24 15.33 24.93
N ALA A 58 3.71 16.53 24.70
CA ALA A 58 2.95 16.83 23.49
C ALA A 58 3.78 16.59 22.21
N MET A 59 5.07 16.95 22.22
CA MET A 59 6.00 16.67 21.12
C MET A 59 6.22 15.16 20.89
N THR A 60 6.38 14.37 21.94
CA THR A 60 6.51 12.91 21.84
C THR A 60 5.24 12.27 21.24
N VAL A 61 4.06 12.71 21.71
CA VAL A 61 2.76 12.24 21.19
C VAL A 61 2.59 12.66 19.73
N LEU A 62 2.94 13.89 19.38
CA LEU A 62 2.88 14.38 18.00
C LEU A 62 3.76 13.54 17.08
N ARG A 63 5.01 13.26 17.45
CA ARG A 63 5.92 12.40 16.69
C ARG A 63 5.35 11.00 16.48
N SER A 64 4.80 10.39 17.53
CA SER A 64 4.18 9.07 17.46
C SER A 64 2.98 9.05 16.50
N ARG A 65 2.08 10.05 16.58
CA ARG A 65 0.93 10.16 15.67
C ARG A 65 1.33 10.39 14.22
N LEU A 66 2.34 11.23 13.97
CA LEU A 66 2.87 11.46 12.63
C LEU A 66 3.52 10.21 12.05
N LEU A 67 4.24 9.45 12.88
CA LEU A 67 4.83 8.18 12.48
C LEU A 67 3.75 7.18 12.08
N GLN A 68 2.74 7.00 12.93
CA GLN A 68 1.61 6.11 12.66
C GLN A 68 0.92 6.49 11.34
N LYS A 69 0.63 7.78 11.13
CA LYS A 69 0.01 8.25 9.89
C LYS A 69 0.82 7.90 8.65
N ARG A 70 2.15 8.10 8.67
CA ARG A 70 3.00 7.71 7.54
C ARG A 70 3.02 6.21 7.30
N GLN A 71 3.12 5.42 8.37
CA GLN A 71 3.06 3.97 8.28
C GLN A 71 1.73 3.51 7.68
N ASP A 72 0.61 4.05 8.15
CA ASP A 72 -0.72 3.74 7.65
C ASP A 72 -0.85 4.11 6.16
N GLU A 73 -0.33 5.27 5.74
CA GLU A 73 -0.31 5.68 4.33
C GLU A 73 0.54 4.74 3.46
N GLU A 74 1.72 4.32 3.93
CA GLU A 74 2.57 3.35 3.24
C GLU A 74 1.88 1.98 3.16
N HIS A 75 1.37 1.48 4.27
CA HIS A 75 0.63 0.22 4.33
C HIS A 75 -0.60 0.23 3.43
N ALA A 76 -1.34 1.33 3.37
CA ALA A 76 -2.48 1.49 2.47
C ALA A 76 -2.05 1.44 1.00
N LYS A 77 -0.96 2.10 0.63
CA LYS A 77 -0.38 2.02 -0.73
C LYS A 77 0.03 0.58 -1.08
N TYR A 78 0.76 -0.09 -0.19
CA TYR A 78 1.17 -1.49 -0.40
C TYR A 78 -0.04 -2.43 -0.48
N ALA A 79 -1.04 -2.25 0.38
CA ALA A 79 -2.26 -3.06 0.39
C ALA A 79 -3.04 -2.88 -0.91
N ALA A 80 -3.16 -1.66 -1.44
CA ALA A 80 -3.81 -1.39 -2.71
C ALA A 80 -3.08 -2.07 -3.88
N VAL A 81 -1.75 -1.94 -3.94
CA VAL A 81 -0.92 -2.61 -4.96
C VAL A 81 -1.07 -4.13 -4.88
N ARG A 82 -0.98 -4.71 -3.68
CA ARG A 82 -1.14 -6.15 -3.46
C ARG A 82 -2.52 -6.64 -3.86
N LYS A 83 -3.58 -5.90 -3.51
CA LYS A 83 -4.95 -6.23 -3.89
C LYS A 83 -5.10 -6.29 -5.41
N ASN A 84 -4.50 -5.35 -6.14
CA ASN A 84 -4.52 -5.36 -7.61
C ASN A 84 -3.71 -6.53 -8.21
N GLN A 85 -2.62 -6.96 -7.56
CA GLN A 85 -1.81 -8.09 -8.05
C GLN A 85 -2.49 -9.46 -7.85
N ILE A 86 -3.21 -9.63 -6.74
CA ILE A 86 -3.85 -10.91 -6.39
C ILE A 86 -5.27 -10.99 -6.98
N GLY A 87 -5.95 -9.86 -7.16
CA GLY A 87 -7.34 -9.82 -7.61
C GLY A 87 -8.32 -10.10 -6.47
N SER A 88 -9.54 -10.53 -6.83
CA SER A 88 -10.61 -10.90 -5.90
C SER A 88 -10.42 -12.29 -5.30
N GLY A 89 -9.52 -13.10 -5.87
CA GLY A 89 -9.31 -14.50 -5.51
C GLY A 89 -10.39 -15.44 -6.06
N ASP A 90 -11.28 -14.95 -6.91
CA ASP A 90 -12.28 -15.78 -7.57
C ASP A 90 -11.63 -16.74 -8.58
N ARG A 91 -12.25 -17.91 -8.78
CA ARG A 91 -11.76 -18.95 -9.67
C ARG A 91 -11.75 -18.51 -11.14
N SER A 92 -12.61 -17.55 -11.49
CA SER A 92 -12.69 -16.98 -12.84
C SER A 92 -11.47 -16.13 -13.19
N GLU A 93 -10.77 -15.56 -12.19
CA GLU A 93 -9.60 -14.69 -12.38
C GLU A 93 -8.27 -15.47 -12.41
N ARG A 94 -8.30 -16.80 -12.47
CA ARG A 94 -7.06 -17.58 -12.46
C ARG A 94 -6.22 -17.29 -13.70
N ILE A 95 -4.95 -16.99 -13.48
CA ILE A 95 -3.98 -16.83 -14.57
C ILE A 95 -3.54 -18.17 -15.14
N ARG A 96 -3.40 -19.21 -14.31
CA ARG A 96 -2.87 -20.51 -14.74
C ARG A 96 -3.61 -21.67 -14.10
N THR A 97 -3.65 -22.80 -14.80
CA THR A 97 -4.12 -24.09 -14.27
C THR A 97 -3.05 -25.14 -14.50
N TYR A 98 -2.61 -25.77 -13.41
CA TYR A 98 -1.68 -26.90 -13.44
C TYR A 98 -2.51 -28.19 -13.29
N HIS A 99 -2.49 -29.03 -14.32
CA HIS A 99 -3.32 -30.23 -14.38
C HIS A 99 -2.45 -31.50 -14.41
N PHE A 100 -2.17 -32.05 -13.23
CA PHE A 100 -1.26 -33.19 -13.03
C PHE A 100 -1.67 -34.46 -13.77
N LEU A 101 -2.96 -34.82 -13.76
CA LEU A 101 -3.44 -36.05 -14.41
C LEU A 101 -3.25 -36.07 -15.94
N GLN A 102 -3.13 -34.90 -16.56
CA GLN A 102 -2.95 -34.75 -18.02
C GLN A 102 -1.60 -34.11 -18.36
N ASN A 103 -0.71 -34.03 -17.36
CA ASN A 103 0.63 -33.49 -17.51
C ASN A 103 0.73 -32.12 -18.19
N ARG A 104 -0.27 -31.24 -18.01
CA ARG A 104 -0.37 -29.97 -18.73
C ARG A 104 -0.47 -28.76 -17.82
N VAL A 105 -0.03 -27.62 -18.33
CA VAL A 105 -0.30 -26.30 -17.77
C VAL A 105 -1.01 -25.45 -18.81
N THR A 106 -2.06 -24.74 -18.39
CA THR A 106 -2.78 -23.77 -19.23
C THR A 106 -2.62 -22.38 -18.64
N GLU A 107 -2.14 -21.43 -19.44
CA GLU A 107 -2.06 -20.00 -19.15
C GLU A 107 -3.23 -19.29 -19.80
N HIS A 108 -4.21 -18.91 -18.97
CA HIS A 108 -5.50 -18.36 -19.40
C HIS A 108 -5.40 -16.94 -19.92
N ARG A 109 -4.37 -16.17 -19.54
CA ARG A 109 -4.18 -14.79 -20.02
C ARG A 109 -4.01 -14.70 -21.54
N ILE A 110 -3.35 -15.70 -22.13
CA ILE A 110 -3.04 -15.75 -23.57
C ILE A 110 -3.61 -17.00 -24.26
N GLY A 111 -4.26 -17.91 -23.52
CA GLY A 111 -4.82 -19.15 -24.07
C GLY A 111 -3.78 -20.22 -24.42
N LEU A 112 -2.57 -20.14 -23.86
CA LEU A 112 -1.49 -21.09 -24.14
C LEU A 112 -1.64 -22.35 -23.28
N THR A 113 -1.54 -23.53 -23.89
CA THR A 113 -1.49 -24.81 -23.17
C THR A 113 -0.23 -25.58 -23.54
N LEU A 114 0.54 -26.00 -22.53
CA LEU A 114 1.77 -26.78 -22.68
C LEU A 114 1.63 -28.14 -21.99
N TYR A 115 2.15 -29.20 -22.59
CA TYR A 115 2.09 -30.59 -22.09
C TYR A 115 3.40 -31.04 -21.42
N SER A 116 4.09 -30.10 -20.76
CA SER A 116 5.42 -30.26 -20.15
C SER A 116 5.41 -29.87 -18.66
N LEU A 117 4.36 -30.26 -17.93
CA LEU A 117 4.18 -29.88 -16.52
C LEU A 117 5.39 -30.18 -15.61
N PRO A 118 6.05 -31.36 -15.67
CA PRO A 118 7.15 -31.68 -14.76
C PRO A 118 8.37 -30.77 -14.97
N GLN A 119 8.69 -30.44 -16.22
CA GLN A 119 9.77 -29.53 -16.57
C GLN A 119 9.49 -28.11 -16.05
N ILE A 120 8.25 -27.66 -16.24
CA ILE A 120 7.78 -26.35 -15.76
C ILE A 120 7.83 -26.28 -14.23
N MET A 121 7.45 -27.36 -13.55
CA MET A 121 7.55 -27.46 -12.08
C MET A 121 9.01 -27.55 -11.60
N ALA A 122 9.92 -28.06 -12.43
CA ALA A 122 11.36 -28.09 -12.16
C ALA A 122 12.05 -26.72 -12.41
N GLY A 123 11.30 -25.70 -12.85
CA GLY A 123 11.80 -24.34 -13.06
C GLY A 123 12.04 -23.96 -14.52
N ASP A 124 11.80 -24.87 -15.47
CA ASP A 124 11.88 -24.56 -16.90
C ASP A 124 10.61 -23.82 -17.36
N ILE A 125 10.50 -22.55 -16.96
CA ILE A 125 9.36 -21.67 -17.23
C ILE A 125 9.66 -20.65 -18.34
N GLY A 126 10.81 -20.77 -19.00
CA GLY A 126 11.28 -19.80 -20.00
C GLY A 126 10.30 -19.62 -21.15
N GLU A 127 9.75 -20.72 -21.66
CA GLU A 127 8.76 -20.73 -22.74
C GLU A 127 7.50 -19.93 -22.37
N ILE A 128 6.98 -20.10 -21.15
CA ILE A 128 5.80 -19.37 -20.66
C ILE A 128 6.11 -17.86 -20.56
N ILE A 129 7.27 -17.50 -20.02
CA ILE A 129 7.66 -16.09 -19.86
C ILE A 129 7.81 -15.42 -21.23
N ALA A 130 8.50 -16.06 -22.17
CA ALA A 130 8.69 -15.53 -23.52
C ALA A 130 7.35 -15.31 -24.24
N ALA A 131 6.44 -16.28 -24.15
CA ALA A 131 5.10 -16.16 -24.74
C ALA A 131 4.29 -15.00 -24.12
N LEU A 132 4.35 -14.83 -22.80
CA LEU A 132 3.68 -13.72 -22.11
C LEU A 132 4.28 -12.36 -22.47
N GLN A 133 5.60 -12.25 -22.54
CA GLN A 133 6.29 -11.03 -22.95
C GLN A 133 5.90 -10.64 -24.37
N LYS A 134 5.91 -11.61 -25.30
CA LYS A 134 5.49 -11.38 -26.69
C LYS A 134 4.05 -10.82 -26.75
N ALA A 135 3.11 -11.47 -26.06
CA ALA A 135 1.73 -11.01 -26.03
C ALA A 135 1.56 -9.61 -25.40
N ASP A 136 2.33 -9.29 -24.36
CA ASP A 136 2.33 -7.96 -23.74
C ASP A 136 2.90 -6.88 -24.69
N TYR A 137 3.98 -7.19 -25.41
CA TYR A 137 4.53 -6.29 -26.43
C TYR A 137 3.55 -6.06 -27.58
N GLU A 138 2.90 -7.11 -28.07
CA GLU A 138 1.89 -7.03 -29.12
C GLU A 138 0.70 -6.19 -28.67
N ALA A 139 0.21 -6.39 -27.45
CA ALA A 139 -0.89 -5.59 -26.87
C ALA A 139 -0.51 -4.10 -26.74
N LYS A 140 0.71 -3.79 -26.27
CA LYS A 140 1.21 -2.42 -26.16
C LYS A 140 1.40 -1.76 -27.52
N LEU A 141 1.93 -2.49 -28.50
CA LEU A 141 2.10 -1.99 -29.86
C LEU A 141 0.75 -1.72 -30.52
N ALA A 142 -0.22 -2.61 -30.36
CA ALA A 142 -1.57 -2.49 -30.88
C ALA A 142 -2.31 -1.28 -30.27
N ALA A 143 -2.18 -1.07 -28.95
CA ALA A 143 -2.71 0.12 -28.28
C ALA A 143 -2.11 1.43 -28.82
N LEU A 144 -0.83 1.42 -29.24
CA LEU A 144 -0.17 2.58 -29.83
C LEU A 144 -0.56 2.82 -31.30
N THR A 145 -0.76 1.75 -32.07
CA THR A 145 -1.09 1.79 -33.52
C THR A 145 -2.59 1.85 -33.81
N GLY A 146 -3.43 1.84 -32.77
CA GLY A 146 -4.89 1.88 -32.88
C GLY A 146 -5.53 0.59 -33.42
N HIS A 147 -4.76 -0.50 -33.53
CA HIS A 147 -5.27 -1.81 -33.94
C HIS A 147 -5.64 -2.64 -32.70
N THR A 148 -6.65 -3.50 -32.81
CA THR A 148 -7.06 -4.37 -31.70
C THR A 148 -6.23 -5.65 -31.72
N PHE A 149 -5.39 -5.87 -30.72
CA PHE A 149 -4.73 -7.16 -30.53
C PHE A 149 -5.72 -8.14 -29.89
N VAL A 150 -6.09 -9.18 -30.64
CA VAL A 150 -6.80 -10.33 -30.10
C VAL A 150 -5.76 -11.43 -29.92
N PRO A 151 -5.44 -11.84 -28.67
CA PRO A 151 -4.53 -12.95 -28.47
C PRO A 151 -5.10 -14.19 -29.16
N ASN A 152 -4.27 -14.89 -29.93
CA ASN A 152 -4.67 -16.13 -30.58
C ASN A 152 -4.94 -17.19 -29.50
N ARG A 153 -6.19 -17.27 -29.06
CA ARG A 153 -6.70 -18.36 -28.22
C ARG A 153 -6.75 -19.56 -29.16
N GLY A 154 -5.68 -20.33 -29.22
CA GLY A 154 -5.52 -21.44 -30.18
C GLY A 154 -6.84 -22.16 -30.39
N SER A 155 -7.35 -22.09 -31.62
CA SER A 155 -8.51 -22.86 -32.04
C SER A 155 -8.18 -24.33 -31.80
N ALA A 156 -9.01 -25.00 -31.01
CA ALA A 156 -9.03 -26.45 -30.92
C ALA A 156 -9.72 -27.03 -32.16
N ASP A 157 -9.37 -26.53 -33.35
CA ASP A 157 -9.88 -26.95 -34.65
C ASP A 157 -8.65 -27.20 -35.53
N ASP A 158 -8.11 -28.42 -35.43
CA ASP A 158 -7.15 -29.13 -36.29
C ASP A 158 -6.87 -30.45 -35.51
N GLU A 159 -7.31 -31.66 -35.86
CA GLU A 159 -7.63 -32.32 -37.13
C GLU A 159 -8.64 -33.49 -36.89
N ASP A 160 -9.36 -33.86 -37.96
CA ASP A 160 -10.09 -35.13 -38.15
C ASP A 160 -9.16 -36.37 -38.18
#